data_AF-A0A820A8P4-F1
#
_entry.id   AF-A0A820A8P4-F1
#
_cell.length_a   1.000
_cell.length_b   1.000
_cell.length_c   1.000
_cell.angle_alpha   90.00
_cell.angle_beta   90.00
_cell.angle_gamma   90.00
#
_symmetry.space_group_name_H-M   'P 1'
#
loop_
_entity.id
_entity.type
_entity.pdbx_description
1 polymer ?
#
loop_
_entity_poly.entity_id
_entity_poly.type
_entity_poly.pdbx_seq_one_letter_code
_entity_poly.pdbx_strand_id
1 'polypeptide(L)'
;MAQLQFDRRESTMLGHAFTDNFQALTDMALELSRSLQTCRKWGKITKTVYEELKSHIKNKSTNFKRKDFEFPIKEIYNASRTVHENRHGFSSGCNPAQRSFPLALCPWIDDNNLFHVSCDEARLTHFSTTAGQVSGLTNLICRRLINGDEWNDAIKNAFLIAPDLLGEIREIQERYKHDDILNDTLNLSSPYVYAPNTLHTALYCITKANSFKNALENVHKLDIYHSPILVGILTGARWDVPKQMLRDSPEDKIKEIQKIAAKFSEH
;
A
#
# COMPACT_ATOMS: atom_id res chain seq x y z
N MET A 1 -32.25 3.45 -13.97
CA MET A 1 -31.60 2.29 -13.33
C MET A 1 -30.52 2.84 -12.42
N ALA A 2 -30.63 2.66 -11.10
CA ALA A 2 -29.56 3.07 -10.19
C ALA A 2 -28.37 2.14 -10.46
N GLN A 3 -27.30 2.70 -11.02
CA GLN A 3 -26.04 2.00 -11.18
C GLN A 3 -25.56 1.66 -9.78
N LEU A 4 -25.51 0.36 -9.43
CA LEU A 4 -24.96 -0.11 -8.17
C LEU A 4 -23.60 0.57 -7.99
N GLN A 5 -23.52 1.52 -7.07
CA GLN A 5 -22.29 2.23 -6.78
C GLN A 5 -21.33 1.19 -6.22
N PHE A 6 -20.33 0.86 -7.00
CA PHE A 6 -19.34 -0.13 -6.65
C PHE A 6 -18.59 0.32 -5.39
N ASP A 7 -18.38 -0.58 -4.42
CA ASP A 7 -17.62 -0.27 -3.21
C ASP A 7 -16.12 -0.28 -3.51
N ARG A 8 -15.56 0.91 -3.80
CA ARG A 8 -14.14 1.13 -4.09
C ARG A 8 -13.20 0.50 -3.06
N ARG A 9 -13.64 0.28 -1.81
CA ARG A 9 -12.83 -0.41 -0.79
C ARG A 9 -12.64 -1.90 -1.13
N GLU A 10 -13.71 -2.57 -1.54
CA GLU A 10 -13.66 -3.97 -1.98
C GLU A 10 -12.73 -4.13 -3.20
N SER A 11 -12.89 -3.29 -4.22
CA SER A 11 -12.01 -3.34 -5.41
C SER A 11 -10.57 -3.00 -5.09
N THR A 12 -10.31 -2.08 -4.17
CA THR A 12 -8.93 -1.82 -3.71
C THR A 12 -8.30 -3.09 -3.14
N MET A 13 -9.02 -3.79 -2.25
CA MET A 13 -8.52 -5.03 -1.64
C MET A 13 -8.37 -6.17 -2.65
N LEU A 14 -9.34 -6.34 -3.55
CA LEU A 14 -9.29 -7.36 -4.62
C LEU A 14 -8.19 -7.05 -5.64
N GLY A 15 -8.00 -5.78 -5.97
CA GLY A 15 -6.99 -5.32 -6.92
C GLY A 15 -5.60 -5.60 -6.40
N HIS A 16 -5.35 -5.25 -5.13
CA HIS A 16 -4.15 -5.64 -4.40
C HIS A 16 -3.94 -7.16 -4.42
N ALA A 17 -4.92 -7.93 -3.94
CA ALA A 17 -4.81 -9.38 -3.80
C ALA A 17 -4.57 -10.08 -5.14
N PHE A 18 -5.26 -9.65 -6.19
CA PHE A 18 -5.07 -10.15 -7.55
C PHE A 18 -3.64 -9.94 -8.02
N THR A 19 -3.09 -8.74 -7.85
CA THR A 19 -1.72 -8.42 -8.31
C THR A 19 -0.61 -9.05 -7.47
N ASP A 20 -0.91 -9.38 -6.20
CA ASP A 20 -0.02 -10.17 -5.34
C ASP A 20 -0.25 -11.69 -5.52
N ASN A 21 -1.14 -12.12 -6.43
CA ASN A 21 -1.56 -13.51 -6.60
C ASN A 21 -1.99 -14.18 -5.28
N PHE A 22 -2.63 -13.42 -4.40
CA PHE A 22 -3.12 -13.88 -3.09
C PHE A 22 -2.02 -14.46 -2.19
N GLN A 23 -0.81 -13.90 -2.27
CA GLN A 23 0.35 -14.35 -1.52
C GLN A 23 0.57 -13.55 -0.21
N ALA A 24 1.82 -13.39 0.19
CA ALA A 24 2.21 -12.93 1.51
C ALA A 24 1.79 -11.48 1.78
N LEU A 25 1.82 -10.58 0.78
CA LEU A 25 1.43 -9.19 1.00
C LEU A 25 -0.09 -9.09 1.19
N THR A 26 -0.86 -9.94 0.51
CA THR A 26 -2.30 -10.12 0.72
C THR A 26 -2.59 -10.50 2.16
N ASP A 27 -1.90 -11.51 2.68
CA ASP A 27 -2.08 -11.93 4.07
C ASP A 27 -1.72 -10.81 5.07
N MET A 28 -0.63 -10.08 4.83
CA MET A 28 -0.24 -8.93 5.66
C MET A 28 -1.28 -7.80 5.65
N ALA A 29 -1.84 -7.49 4.48
CA ALA A 29 -2.87 -6.46 4.36
C ALA A 29 -4.20 -6.88 5.01
N LEU A 30 -4.59 -8.16 4.88
CA LEU A 30 -5.77 -8.69 5.56
C LEU A 30 -5.60 -8.62 7.08
N GLU A 31 -4.40 -8.89 7.57
CA GLU A 31 -4.13 -8.85 9.00
C GLU A 31 -4.13 -7.42 9.55
N LEU A 32 -3.47 -6.49 8.85
CA LEU A 32 -3.58 -5.07 9.17
C LEU A 32 -5.06 -4.63 9.18
N SER A 33 -5.86 -5.12 8.24
CA SER A 33 -7.30 -4.83 8.20
C SER A 33 -8.04 -5.33 9.45
N ARG A 34 -7.81 -6.58 9.87
CA ARG A 34 -8.42 -7.16 11.09
C ARG A 34 -8.00 -6.38 12.34
N SER A 35 -6.72 -6.03 12.44
CA SER A 35 -6.19 -5.22 13.53
C SER A 35 -6.85 -3.84 13.61
N LEU A 36 -7.05 -3.18 12.46
CA LEU A 36 -7.72 -1.87 12.37
C LEU A 36 -9.22 -1.94 12.73
N GLN A 37 -9.88 -3.05 12.44
CA GLN A 37 -11.29 -3.27 12.79
C GLN A 37 -11.50 -3.56 14.28
N THR A 38 -10.53 -4.21 14.94
CA THR A 38 -10.63 -4.57 16.35
C THR A 38 -10.11 -3.48 17.29
N CYS A 39 -9.24 -2.59 16.82
CA CYS A 39 -8.66 -1.54 17.64
C CYS A 39 -8.58 -0.21 16.90
N ARG A 40 -9.11 0.87 17.49
CA ARG A 40 -8.99 2.25 16.98
C ARG A 40 -7.85 3.04 17.63
N LYS A 41 -6.96 2.37 18.36
CA LYS A 41 -5.80 2.99 19.02
C LYS A 41 -4.53 2.58 18.29
N TRP A 42 -3.95 3.50 17.53
CA TRP A 42 -2.82 3.26 16.65
C TRP A 42 -1.69 2.45 17.31
N GLY A 43 -1.20 2.88 18.48
CA GLY A 43 -0.13 2.14 19.18
C GLY A 43 -0.46 0.69 19.55
N LYS A 44 -1.74 0.32 19.66
CA LYS A 44 -2.14 -1.09 19.86
C LYS A 44 -2.18 -1.87 18.54
N ILE A 45 -2.64 -1.26 17.45
CA ILE A 45 -2.65 -1.84 16.09
C ILE A 45 -1.24 -2.22 15.65
N THR A 46 -0.30 -1.29 15.85
CA THR A 46 1.13 -1.44 15.56
C THR A 46 1.74 -2.70 16.19
N LYS A 47 1.34 -3.04 17.42
CA LYS A 47 1.79 -4.24 18.15
C LYS A 47 1.22 -5.52 17.52
N THR A 48 -0.08 -5.55 17.22
CA THR A 48 -0.76 -6.74 16.67
C THR A 48 -0.19 -7.12 15.30
N VAL A 49 -0.07 -6.15 14.39
CA VAL A 49 0.46 -6.35 13.03
C VAL A 49 1.89 -6.92 13.05
N TYR A 50 2.73 -6.45 13.96
CA TYR A 50 4.10 -6.96 14.10
C TYR A 50 4.14 -8.41 14.62
N GLU A 51 3.35 -8.75 15.64
CA GLU A 51 3.33 -10.12 16.18
C GLU A 51 2.85 -11.15 15.15
N GLU A 52 1.98 -10.74 14.23
CA GLU A 52 1.50 -11.62 13.16
C GLU A 52 2.44 -11.66 11.95
N LEU A 53 3.10 -10.55 11.59
CA LEU A 53 4.23 -10.58 10.65
C LEU A 53 5.29 -11.59 11.11
N LYS A 54 5.58 -11.60 12.41
CA LYS A 54 6.50 -12.55 13.04
C LYS A 54 5.98 -13.99 13.00
N SER A 55 4.68 -14.23 13.19
CA SER A 55 4.10 -15.58 13.11
C SER A 55 4.19 -16.18 11.70
N HIS A 56 4.00 -15.35 10.67
CA HIS A 56 4.18 -15.76 9.27
C HIS A 56 5.65 -16.08 8.94
N ILE A 57 6.61 -15.36 9.52
CA ILE A 57 8.05 -15.68 9.43
C ILE A 57 8.36 -17.01 10.16
N LYS A 58 7.73 -17.27 11.31
CA LYS A 58 7.92 -18.52 12.09
C LYS A 58 7.44 -19.77 11.36
N ASN A 59 6.44 -19.68 10.49
CA ASN A 59 5.97 -20.83 9.71
C ASN A 59 6.99 -21.34 8.66
N LYS A 60 8.18 -20.70 8.55
CA LYS A 60 9.34 -21.20 7.80
C LYS A 60 10.55 -21.61 8.65
N SER A 61 10.49 -21.50 9.99
CA SER A 61 11.61 -21.87 10.87
C SER A 61 11.10 -22.56 12.13
N THR A 62 11.44 -23.85 12.26
CA THR A 62 11.21 -24.65 13.46
C THR A 62 12.09 -24.14 14.58
N ASN A 63 11.47 -23.54 15.62
CA ASN A 63 11.98 -23.32 17.00
C ASN A 63 11.83 -21.89 17.54
N PHE A 64 10.63 -21.31 17.56
CA PHE A 64 10.39 -20.10 18.35
C PHE A 64 9.09 -20.15 19.17
N LYS A 65 9.22 -20.24 20.50
CA LYS A 65 8.08 -20.26 21.44
C LYS A 65 7.38 -18.90 21.52
N ARG A 66 6.06 -18.93 21.79
CA ARG A 66 5.09 -17.81 21.73
C ARG A 66 5.01 -16.97 23.01
N LYS A 67 5.49 -17.48 24.15
CA LYS A 67 5.08 -17.01 25.48
C LYS A 67 6.03 -16.02 26.17
N ASP A 68 7.12 -15.61 25.51
CA ASP A 68 8.20 -14.86 26.17
C ASP A 68 8.39 -13.43 25.63
N PHE A 69 7.48 -12.92 24.80
CA PHE A 69 7.68 -11.63 24.13
C PHE A 69 6.43 -10.77 24.11
N GLU A 70 6.30 -9.90 25.11
CA GLU A 70 5.60 -8.63 24.94
C GLU A 70 6.64 -7.59 24.52
N PHE A 71 6.74 -7.28 23.23
CA PHE A 71 7.64 -6.23 22.78
C PHE A 71 6.94 -4.86 22.84
N PRO A 72 7.47 -3.87 23.59
CA PRO A 72 7.11 -2.47 23.42
C PRO A 72 7.41 -2.02 21.98
N ILE A 73 6.61 -1.12 21.41
CA ILE A 73 6.84 -0.52 20.05
C ILE A 73 8.29 -0.03 19.89
N LYS A 74 8.87 0.50 20.98
CA LYS A 74 10.26 0.97 21.04
C LYS A 74 11.26 -0.13 20.65
N GLU A 75 11.02 -1.38 21.03
CA GLU A 75 11.89 -2.51 20.70
C GLU A 75 11.76 -2.92 19.24
N ILE A 76 10.55 -2.82 18.66
CA ILE A 76 10.33 -3.03 17.22
C ILE A 76 11.05 -1.97 16.39
N TYR A 77 10.93 -0.69 16.77
CA TYR A 77 11.64 0.39 16.10
C TYR A 77 13.15 0.29 16.26
N ASN A 78 13.64 -0.19 17.40
CA ASN A 78 15.06 -0.48 17.56
C ASN A 78 15.52 -1.59 16.60
N ALA A 79 14.73 -2.66 16.45
CA ALA A 79 15.05 -3.73 15.51
C ALA A 79 15.07 -3.24 14.05
N SER A 80 14.06 -2.49 13.61
CA SER A 80 14.04 -1.94 12.24
C SER A 80 15.17 -0.93 12.00
N ARG A 81 15.52 -0.13 13.02
CA ARG A 81 16.68 0.77 12.99
C ARG A 81 17.99 0.00 12.87
N THR A 82 18.22 -1.03 13.69
CA THR A 82 19.43 -1.87 13.60
C THR A 82 19.59 -2.47 12.21
N VAL A 83 18.51 -2.97 11.59
CA VAL A 83 18.57 -3.47 10.22
C VAL A 83 18.92 -2.37 9.22
N HIS A 84 18.34 -1.17 9.38
CA HIS A 84 18.66 -0.02 8.52
C HIS A 84 20.12 0.40 8.63
N GLU A 85 20.66 0.50 9.85
CA GLU A 85 22.06 0.82 10.12
C GLU A 85 23.01 -0.25 9.56
N ASN A 86 22.69 -1.53 9.78
CA ASN A 86 23.46 -2.66 9.24
C ASN A 86 23.43 -2.75 7.71
N ARG A 87 22.44 -2.13 7.07
CA ARG A 87 22.35 -1.98 5.61
C ARG A 87 22.87 -0.62 5.13
N HIS A 88 23.60 0.13 5.95
CA HIS A 88 24.14 1.44 5.59
C HIS A 88 23.09 2.42 5.04
N GLY A 89 21.86 2.34 5.56
CA GLY A 89 20.75 3.17 5.12
C GLY A 89 19.92 2.61 3.96
N PHE A 90 20.34 1.50 3.33
CA PHE A 90 19.65 0.87 2.20
C PHE A 90 18.45 0.01 2.65
N SER A 91 17.42 0.64 3.21
CA SER A 91 16.14 -0.01 3.57
C SER A 91 14.90 0.69 3.02
N SER A 92 15.05 1.45 1.93
CA SER A 92 13.97 2.18 1.25
C SER A 92 13.13 1.31 0.31
N GLY A 93 12.80 0.08 0.70
CA GLY A 93 11.99 -0.86 -0.07
C GLY A 93 10.50 -0.51 -0.11
N CYS A 94 9.76 -1.00 -1.10
CA CYS A 94 8.36 -0.65 -1.36
C CYS A 94 7.32 -1.45 -0.57
N ASN A 95 7.72 -2.53 0.12
CA ASN A 95 6.79 -3.41 0.83
C ASN A 95 5.83 -2.70 1.80
N PRO A 96 6.23 -1.62 2.52
CA PRO A 96 5.27 -0.85 3.32
C PRO A 96 4.12 -0.27 2.51
N ALA A 97 4.41 0.35 1.37
CA ALA A 97 3.38 0.93 0.50
C ALA A 97 2.48 -0.15 -0.11
N GLN A 98 3.01 -1.36 -0.35
CA GLN A 98 2.26 -2.48 -0.89
C GLN A 98 1.24 -3.06 0.10
N ARG A 99 1.52 -3.06 1.41
CA ARG A 99 0.62 -3.71 2.40
C ARG A 99 -0.21 -2.75 3.26
N SER A 100 0.12 -1.47 3.28
CA SER A 100 -0.46 -0.50 4.23
C SER A 100 -1.77 0.15 3.78
N PHE A 101 -2.25 -0.16 2.57
CA PHE A 101 -3.51 0.39 2.04
C PHE A 101 -4.76 0.18 2.90
N PRO A 102 -4.89 -0.81 3.81
CA PRO A 102 -5.98 -0.86 4.78
C PRO A 102 -6.15 0.42 5.62
N LEU A 103 -5.07 1.19 5.83
CA LEU A 103 -5.15 2.51 6.48
C LEU A 103 -6.01 3.49 5.67
N ALA A 104 -5.90 3.43 4.34
CA ALA A 104 -6.73 4.21 3.44
C ALA A 104 -8.20 3.77 3.44
N LEU A 105 -8.55 2.62 4.01
CA LEU A 105 -9.94 2.17 4.12
C LEU A 105 -10.64 2.65 5.40
N CYS A 106 -9.89 3.12 6.40
CA CYS A 106 -10.38 3.41 7.74
C CYS A 106 -10.96 4.84 7.91
N PRO A 107 -12.28 5.05 7.89
CA PRO A 107 -12.87 6.41 7.96
C PRO A 107 -12.52 7.17 9.24
N TRP A 108 -12.19 6.47 10.33
CA TRP A 108 -11.82 7.07 11.61
C TRP A 108 -10.37 7.60 11.69
N ILE A 109 -9.52 7.28 10.69
CA ILE A 109 -8.21 7.92 10.55
C ILE A 109 -8.42 9.23 9.80
N ASP A 110 -8.11 10.34 10.47
CA ASP A 110 -8.18 11.68 9.89
C ASP A 110 -7.22 11.82 8.71
N ASP A 111 -7.66 12.51 7.66
CA ASP A 111 -6.89 12.69 6.43
C ASP A 111 -5.54 13.40 6.68
N ASN A 112 -5.48 14.34 7.64
CA ASN A 112 -4.23 15.02 8.00
C ASN A 112 -3.27 14.11 8.78
N ASN A 113 -3.78 13.06 9.40
CA ASN A 113 -2.99 12.09 10.15
C ASN A 113 -2.61 10.85 9.33
N LEU A 114 -3.33 10.55 8.25
CA LEU A 114 -3.14 9.32 7.46
C LEU A 114 -1.71 9.19 6.91
N PHE A 115 -1.08 10.30 6.52
CA PHE A 115 0.33 10.30 6.09
C PHE A 115 1.27 9.85 7.21
N HIS A 116 1.17 10.45 8.39
CA HIS A 116 2.03 10.14 9.54
C HIS A 116 1.80 8.73 10.07
N VAL A 117 0.54 8.31 10.15
CA VAL A 117 0.15 6.95 10.53
C VAL A 117 0.75 5.93 9.56
N SER A 118 0.75 6.20 8.26
CA SER A 118 1.37 5.33 7.26
C SER A 118 2.90 5.27 7.42
N CYS A 119 3.54 6.41 7.71
CA CYS A 119 4.98 6.44 8.01
C CYS A 119 5.33 5.59 9.25
N ASP A 120 4.49 5.67 10.29
CA ASP A 120 4.66 4.89 11.52
C ASP A 120 4.45 3.39 11.31
N GLU A 121 3.51 2.98 10.45
CA GLU A 121 3.35 1.57 10.02
C GLU A 121 4.60 1.11 9.29
N ALA A 122 5.06 1.90 8.31
CA ALA A 122 6.22 1.57 7.52
C ALA A 122 7.46 1.34 8.40
N ARG A 123 7.63 2.19 9.42
CA ARG A 123 8.72 2.14 10.39
C ARG A 123 8.81 0.83 11.17
N LEU A 124 7.74 0.04 11.24
CA LEU A 124 7.76 -1.27 11.87
C LEU A 124 8.71 -2.25 11.21
N THR A 125 8.90 -2.12 9.90
CA THR A 125 9.74 -3.03 9.12
C THR A 125 10.81 -2.31 8.30
N HIS A 126 10.59 -1.04 7.96
CA HIS A 126 11.45 -0.21 7.15
C HIS A 126 11.68 1.13 7.87
N PHE A 127 12.81 1.27 8.55
CA PHE A 127 13.13 2.51 9.28
C PHE A 127 13.37 3.73 8.37
N SER A 128 13.58 3.49 7.06
CA SER A 128 13.80 4.55 6.07
C SER A 128 12.61 5.52 5.99
N THR A 129 12.90 6.82 6.15
CA THR A 129 11.93 7.90 5.92
C THR A 129 11.35 7.84 4.51
N THR A 130 12.17 7.52 3.50
CA THR A 130 11.73 7.42 2.10
C THR A 130 10.66 6.33 1.91
N ALA A 131 10.84 5.15 2.52
CA ALA A 131 9.83 4.09 2.45
C ALA A 131 8.52 4.51 3.13
N GLY A 132 8.62 5.22 4.27
CA GLY A 132 7.48 5.80 4.97
C GLY A 132 6.72 6.82 4.13
N GLN A 133 7.42 7.77 3.51
CA GLN A 133 6.79 8.82 2.69
C GLN A 133 6.09 8.23 1.45
N VAL A 134 6.65 7.20 0.82
CA VAL A 134 5.98 6.49 -0.28
C VAL A 134 4.71 5.78 0.21
N SER A 135 4.78 5.08 1.34
CA SER A 135 3.59 4.46 1.95
C SER A 135 2.51 5.48 2.29
N GLY A 136 2.90 6.63 2.88
CA GLY A 136 1.99 7.74 3.16
C GLY A 136 1.31 8.29 1.91
N LEU A 137 2.07 8.59 0.85
CA LEU A 137 1.50 9.08 -0.40
C LEU A 137 0.59 8.06 -1.06
N THR A 138 0.98 6.78 -1.13
CA THR A 138 0.12 5.71 -1.67
C THR A 138 -1.22 5.64 -0.93
N ASN A 139 -1.21 5.72 0.40
CA ASN A 139 -2.44 5.65 1.20
C ASN A 139 -3.31 6.90 1.07
N LEU A 140 -2.71 8.09 0.99
CA LEU A 140 -3.44 9.33 0.71
C LEU A 140 -4.12 9.30 -0.66
N ILE A 141 -3.39 8.91 -1.72
CA ILE A 141 -3.95 8.80 -3.08
C ILE A 141 -5.07 7.76 -3.09
N CYS A 142 -4.85 6.60 -2.47
CA CYS A 142 -5.85 5.54 -2.35
C CYS A 142 -7.12 6.03 -1.63
N ARG A 143 -7.00 6.74 -0.49
CA ARG A 143 -8.14 7.30 0.26
C ARG A 143 -8.93 8.29 -0.59
N ARG A 144 -8.25 9.19 -1.30
CA ARG A 144 -8.86 10.18 -2.18
C ARG A 144 -9.67 9.51 -3.29
N LEU A 145 -9.08 8.50 -3.94
CA LEU A 145 -9.76 7.71 -4.96
C LEU A 145 -10.97 6.96 -4.38
N ILE A 146 -10.85 6.31 -3.22
CA ILE A 146 -12.01 5.66 -2.56
C ILE A 146 -13.14 6.66 -2.31
N ASN A 147 -12.80 7.89 -1.94
CA ASN A 147 -13.75 8.94 -1.60
C ASN A 147 -14.38 9.66 -2.81
N GLY A 148 -13.94 9.36 -4.04
CA GLY A 148 -14.58 9.91 -5.24
C GLY A 148 -13.71 10.85 -6.06
N ASP A 149 -12.52 11.24 -5.59
CA ASP A 149 -11.66 12.17 -6.33
C ASP A 149 -11.29 11.60 -7.71
N GLU A 150 -11.24 12.48 -8.70
CA GLU A 150 -10.67 12.16 -10.01
C GLU A 150 -9.16 11.94 -9.88
N TRP A 151 -8.58 11.16 -10.80
CA TRP A 151 -7.18 10.71 -10.71
C TRP A 151 -6.16 11.83 -10.47
N ASN A 152 -6.25 12.90 -11.26
CA ASN A 152 -5.30 14.01 -11.16
C ASN A 152 -5.46 14.78 -9.85
N ASP A 153 -6.70 14.97 -9.39
CA ASP A 153 -6.99 15.66 -8.14
C ASP A 153 -6.55 14.83 -6.93
N ALA A 154 -6.79 13.51 -6.97
CA ALA A 154 -6.33 12.59 -5.93
C ALA A 154 -4.81 12.67 -5.71
N ILE A 155 -4.03 12.72 -6.79
CA ILE A 155 -2.58 12.86 -6.73
C ILE A 155 -2.18 14.25 -6.22
N LYS A 156 -2.70 15.31 -6.84
CA LYS A 156 -2.35 16.70 -6.47
C LYS A 156 -2.67 16.98 -5.01
N ASN A 157 -3.85 16.57 -4.53
CA ASN A 157 -4.28 16.75 -3.15
C ASN A 157 -3.45 15.92 -2.18
N ALA A 158 -3.09 14.67 -2.53
CA ALA A 158 -2.23 13.84 -1.68
C ALA A 158 -0.83 14.47 -1.50
N PHE A 159 -0.24 14.99 -2.57
CA PHE A 159 1.04 15.70 -2.50
C PHE A 159 0.96 17.03 -1.75
N LEU A 160 -0.19 17.73 -1.81
CA LEU A 160 -0.38 19.01 -1.13
C LEU A 160 -0.39 18.88 0.40
N ILE A 161 -0.99 17.80 0.92
CA ILE A 161 -1.14 17.60 2.37
C ILE A 161 0.01 16.80 2.99
N ALA A 162 0.87 16.18 2.18
CA ALA A 162 2.03 15.44 2.67
C ALA A 162 3.17 16.42 3.06
N PRO A 163 3.56 16.50 4.34
CA PRO A 163 4.61 17.42 4.77
C PRO A 163 6.01 16.90 4.46
N ASP A 164 6.95 17.83 4.30
CA ASP A 164 8.41 17.59 4.33
C ASP A 164 8.91 16.50 3.36
N LEU A 165 8.34 16.41 2.15
CA LEU A 165 8.77 15.43 1.15
C LEU A 165 10.26 15.58 0.79
N LEU A 166 10.98 14.45 0.77
CA LEU A 166 12.44 14.40 0.62
C LEU A 166 12.86 13.78 -0.71
N GLY A 167 14.02 14.21 -1.21
CA GLY A 167 14.71 13.59 -2.34
C GLY A 167 13.82 13.35 -3.56
N GLU A 168 13.90 12.15 -4.14
CA GLU A 168 13.16 11.78 -5.35
C GLU A 168 11.64 11.84 -5.19
N ILE A 169 11.10 11.78 -3.97
CA ILE A 169 9.65 11.92 -3.75
C ILE A 169 9.20 13.35 -4.05
N ARG A 170 10.03 14.34 -3.71
CA ARG A 170 9.83 15.73 -4.12
C ARG A 170 9.98 15.89 -5.63
N GLU A 171 10.94 15.20 -6.24
CA GLU A 171 11.10 15.23 -7.71
C GLU A 171 9.87 14.65 -8.43
N ILE A 172 9.30 13.56 -7.92
CA ILE A 172 8.03 13.00 -8.44
C ILE A 172 6.91 14.03 -8.29
N GLN A 173 6.80 14.72 -7.15
CA GLN A 173 5.82 15.78 -6.94
C GLN A 173 5.95 16.89 -8.00
N GLU A 174 7.16 17.38 -8.28
CA GLU A 174 7.38 18.44 -9.27
C GLU A 174 6.98 17.99 -10.69
N ARG A 175 7.30 16.75 -11.09
CA ARG A 175 6.86 16.20 -12.39
C ARG A 175 5.33 16.16 -12.53
N TYR A 176 4.63 15.88 -11.43
CA TYR A 176 3.16 15.87 -11.41
C TYR A 176 2.52 17.26 -11.39
N LYS A 177 3.24 18.30 -10.96
CA LYS A 177 2.74 19.69 -11.03
C LYS A 177 2.76 20.22 -12.46
N HIS A 178 3.74 19.80 -13.26
CA HIS A 178 3.93 20.28 -14.62
C HIS A 178 3.27 19.41 -15.70
N ASP A 179 2.52 18.36 -15.29
CA ASP A 179 1.98 17.33 -16.18
C ASP A 179 3.07 16.63 -17.05
N ASP A 180 4.34 16.75 -16.65
CA ASP A 180 5.51 16.23 -17.36
C ASP A 180 5.57 14.70 -17.37
N ILE A 181 4.86 14.05 -16.45
CA ILE A 181 4.72 12.59 -16.39
C ILE A 181 4.22 11.99 -17.72
N LEU A 182 3.44 12.76 -18.49
CA LEU A 182 2.92 12.31 -19.78
C LEU A 182 4.00 12.29 -20.87
N ASN A 183 5.06 13.08 -20.73
CA ASN A 183 6.15 13.19 -21.70
C ASN A 183 7.40 12.42 -21.25
N ASP A 184 7.39 11.87 -20.04
CA ASP A 184 8.54 11.20 -19.46
C ASP A 184 8.80 9.85 -20.14
N THR A 185 9.95 9.72 -20.79
CA THR A 185 10.53 8.42 -21.09
C THR A 185 11.12 7.86 -19.80
N LEU A 186 10.28 7.14 -19.06
CA LEU A 186 10.63 6.40 -17.86
C LEU A 186 11.98 5.70 -17.98
N ASN A 187 13.00 6.26 -17.33
CA ASN A 187 14.29 5.59 -17.19
C ASN A 187 14.25 4.65 -15.97
N LEU A 188 13.38 3.63 -16.06
CA LEU A 188 13.09 2.68 -14.97
C LEU A 188 14.14 1.56 -14.85
N SER A 189 15.39 1.89 -15.11
CA SER A 189 16.50 0.94 -15.26
C SER A 189 17.00 0.35 -13.93
N SER A 190 16.19 0.40 -12.87
CA SER A 190 16.60 -0.09 -11.55
C SER A 190 16.00 -1.48 -11.28
N PRO A 191 16.82 -2.54 -11.28
CA PRO A 191 16.38 -3.89 -10.89
C PRO A 191 16.09 -3.99 -9.38
N TYR A 192 16.23 -2.90 -8.63
CA TYR A 192 16.13 -2.88 -7.17
C TYR A 192 14.72 -2.54 -6.70
N VAL A 193 14.33 -3.17 -5.59
CA VAL A 193 13.10 -2.86 -4.85
C VAL A 193 13.25 -1.51 -4.16
N TYR A 194 12.95 -0.43 -4.88
CA TYR A 194 13.12 0.93 -4.39
C TYR A 194 11.81 1.73 -4.44
N ALA A 195 11.35 2.19 -3.27
CA ALA A 195 10.00 2.70 -3.09
C ALA A 195 9.65 3.90 -4.01
N PRO A 196 10.50 4.93 -4.17
CA PRO A 196 10.21 6.04 -5.09
C PRO A 196 10.02 5.58 -6.54
N ASN A 197 10.86 4.66 -7.03
CA ASN A 197 10.72 4.11 -8.39
C ASN A 197 9.42 3.32 -8.55
N THR A 198 9.04 2.54 -7.54
CA THR A 198 7.77 1.79 -7.54
C THR A 198 6.58 2.74 -7.59
N LEU A 199 6.58 3.80 -6.77
CA LEU A 199 5.54 4.83 -6.79
C LEU A 199 5.48 5.51 -8.16
N HIS A 200 6.61 6.00 -8.66
CA HIS A 200 6.69 6.71 -9.93
C HIS A 200 6.17 5.83 -11.10
N THR A 201 6.61 4.58 -11.16
CA THR A 201 6.14 3.60 -12.16
C THR A 201 4.63 3.41 -12.08
N ALA A 202 4.09 3.20 -10.87
CA ALA A 202 2.67 2.98 -10.70
C ALA A 202 1.86 4.19 -11.16
N LEU A 203 2.25 5.40 -10.75
CA LEU A 203 1.56 6.61 -11.12
C LEU A 203 1.62 6.85 -12.65
N TYR A 204 2.77 6.61 -13.30
CA TYR A 204 2.89 6.69 -14.76
C TYR A 204 1.95 5.70 -15.47
N CYS A 205 2.00 4.42 -15.10
CA CYS A 205 1.21 3.36 -15.75
C CYS A 205 -0.29 3.62 -15.68
N ILE A 206 -0.75 4.14 -14.54
CA ILE A 206 -2.16 4.44 -14.29
C ILE A 206 -2.58 5.75 -15.00
N THR A 207 -1.68 6.74 -15.07
CA THR A 207 -1.94 7.99 -15.81
C THR A 207 -2.15 7.72 -17.30
N LYS A 208 -1.42 6.76 -17.86
CA LYS A 208 -1.55 6.31 -19.26
C LYS A 208 -2.67 5.29 -19.50
N ALA A 209 -3.44 4.95 -18.48
CA ALA A 209 -4.46 3.91 -18.57
C ALA A 209 -5.88 4.47 -18.55
N ASN A 210 -6.79 3.73 -19.18
CA ASN A 210 -8.23 4.01 -19.18
C ASN A 210 -9.06 2.94 -18.44
N SER A 211 -8.41 1.93 -17.87
CA SER A 211 -9.06 0.84 -17.13
C SER A 211 -8.07 0.10 -16.24
N PHE A 212 -8.59 -0.65 -15.26
CA PHE A 212 -7.81 -1.53 -14.40
C PHE A 212 -6.90 -2.47 -15.20
N LYS A 213 -7.47 -3.15 -16.20
CA LYS A 213 -6.74 -4.09 -17.06
C LYS A 213 -5.63 -3.38 -17.85
N ASN A 214 -5.94 -2.24 -18.46
CA ASN A 214 -4.95 -1.51 -19.26
C ASN A 214 -3.78 -0.97 -18.43
N ALA A 215 -4.02 -0.55 -17.18
CA ALA A 215 -2.95 -0.16 -16.26
C ALA A 215 -2.02 -1.33 -15.90
N LEU A 216 -2.57 -2.53 -15.71
CA LEU A 216 -1.77 -3.73 -15.47
C LEU A 216 -0.97 -4.16 -16.72
N GLU A 217 -1.56 -4.05 -17.91
CA GLU A 217 -0.83 -4.27 -19.15
C GLU A 217 0.33 -3.28 -19.32
N ASN A 218 0.15 -2.02 -18.93
CA ASN A 218 1.20 -1.01 -18.98
C ASN A 218 2.38 -1.38 -18.07
N VAL A 219 2.13 -1.80 -16.83
CA VAL A 219 3.24 -2.16 -15.91
C VAL A 219 3.93 -3.47 -16.30
N HIS A 220 3.20 -4.46 -16.83
CA HIS A 220 3.81 -5.71 -17.30
C HIS A 220 4.73 -5.49 -18.51
N LYS A 221 4.42 -4.54 -19.39
CA LYS A 221 5.28 -4.19 -20.53
C LYS A 221 6.63 -3.58 -20.11
N LEU A 222 6.71 -3.04 -18.88
CA LEU A 222 7.94 -2.43 -18.36
C LEU A 222 8.88 -3.45 -17.70
N ASP A 223 8.46 -4.71 -17.51
CA ASP A 223 9.23 -5.79 -16.86
C ASP A 223 9.74 -5.43 -15.45
N ILE A 224 8.91 -4.74 -14.67
CA ILE A 224 9.23 -4.31 -13.29
C ILE A 224 8.36 -5.09 -12.30
N TYR A 225 9.00 -5.97 -11.53
CA TYR A 225 8.32 -6.98 -10.71
C TYR A 225 7.61 -6.44 -9.46
N HIS A 226 7.95 -5.25 -8.98
CA HIS A 226 7.43 -4.74 -7.70
C HIS A 226 6.28 -3.74 -7.84
N SER A 227 6.14 -3.12 -9.00
CA SER A 227 5.12 -2.10 -9.27
C SER A 227 3.69 -2.62 -9.47
N PRO A 228 3.43 -3.86 -9.95
CA PRO A 228 2.06 -4.35 -10.17
C PRO A 228 1.16 -4.26 -8.94
N ILE A 229 1.70 -4.46 -7.73
CA ILE A 229 0.91 -4.42 -6.50
C ILE A 229 0.42 -3.00 -6.18
N LEU A 230 1.29 -1.98 -6.31
CA LEU A 230 0.86 -0.58 -6.17
C LEU A 230 -0.13 -0.20 -7.27
N VAL A 231 0.07 -0.71 -8.49
CA VAL A 231 -0.90 -0.52 -9.57
C VAL A 231 -2.24 -1.11 -9.17
N GLY A 232 -2.30 -2.37 -8.72
CA GLY A 232 -3.53 -3.04 -8.29
C GLY A 232 -4.29 -2.32 -7.18
N ILE A 233 -3.58 -1.80 -6.16
CA ILE A 233 -4.19 -0.99 -5.09
C ILE A 233 -4.86 0.25 -5.68
N LEU A 234 -4.10 1.07 -6.40
CA LEU A 234 -4.58 2.38 -6.86
C LEU A 234 -5.61 2.26 -7.99
N THR A 235 -5.47 1.27 -8.86
CA THR A 235 -6.46 1.01 -9.91
C THR A 235 -7.72 0.38 -9.34
N GLY A 236 -7.64 -0.45 -8.29
CA GLY A 236 -8.80 -0.96 -7.58
C GLY A 236 -9.55 0.15 -6.82
N ALA A 237 -8.84 1.17 -6.34
CA ALA A 237 -9.46 2.36 -5.76
C ALA A 237 -10.11 3.27 -6.82
N ARG A 238 -9.51 3.35 -8.01
CA ARG A 238 -9.98 4.21 -9.12
C ARG A 238 -11.11 3.57 -9.93
N TRP A 239 -11.02 2.27 -10.16
CA TRP A 239 -11.88 1.47 -11.04
C TRP A 239 -12.23 0.14 -10.37
N ASP A 240 -13.20 -0.57 -10.93
CA ASP A 240 -13.57 -1.90 -10.46
C ASP A 240 -12.58 -2.94 -11.00
N VAL A 241 -12.25 -3.94 -10.17
CA VAL A 241 -11.61 -5.16 -10.65
C VAL A 241 -12.62 -5.94 -11.50
N PRO A 242 -12.36 -6.19 -12.79
CA PRO A 242 -13.27 -6.97 -13.62
C PRO A 242 -13.44 -8.39 -13.07
N LYS A 243 -14.68 -8.82 -12.84
CA LYS A 243 -14.98 -10.17 -12.31
C LYS A 243 -14.33 -11.30 -13.12
N GLN A 244 -14.15 -11.10 -14.42
CA GLN A 244 -13.48 -12.05 -15.31
C GLN A 244 -12.03 -12.32 -14.90
N MET A 245 -11.35 -11.31 -14.32
CA MET A 245 -9.97 -11.44 -13.86
C MET A 245 -9.87 -12.24 -12.55
N LEU A 246 -10.96 -12.34 -11.79
CA LEU A 246 -11.00 -13.06 -10.52
C LEU A 246 -11.45 -14.53 -10.66
N ARG A 247 -11.72 -15.02 -11.89
CA ARG A 247 -12.29 -16.36 -12.12
C ARG A 247 -11.42 -17.49 -11.61
N ASP A 248 -10.11 -17.35 -11.75
CA ASP A 248 -9.12 -18.38 -11.36
C ASP A 248 -8.53 -18.12 -9.97
N SER A 249 -9.08 -17.15 -9.24
CA SER A 249 -8.62 -16.77 -7.91
C SER A 249 -9.26 -17.65 -6.82
N PRO A 250 -8.61 -17.84 -5.66
CA PRO A 250 -9.16 -18.66 -4.59
C PRO A 250 -10.47 -18.07 -4.04
N GLU A 251 -11.57 -18.81 -4.17
CA GLU A 251 -12.92 -18.33 -3.84
C GLU A 251 -13.07 -18.00 -2.34
N ASP A 252 -12.41 -18.78 -1.48
CA ASP A 252 -12.38 -18.57 -0.03
C ASP A 252 -11.69 -17.25 0.33
N LYS A 253 -10.55 -16.94 -0.31
CA LYS A 253 -9.85 -15.67 -0.13
C LYS A 253 -10.66 -14.48 -0.65
N ILE A 254 -11.32 -14.62 -1.80
CA ILE A 254 -12.23 -13.58 -2.30
C ILE A 254 -13.33 -13.30 -1.28
N LYS A 255 -14.03 -14.33 -0.78
CA LYS A 255 -15.08 -14.17 0.22
C LYS A 255 -14.57 -13.52 1.50
N GLU A 256 -13.38 -13.89 1.94
CA GLU A 256 -12.72 -13.26 3.09
C GLU A 256 -12.46 -11.77 2.87
N ILE A 257 -11.88 -11.41 1.71
CA ILE A 257 -11.64 -10.01 1.34
C ILE A 257 -12.94 -9.21 1.34
N GLN A 258 -13.99 -9.75 0.71
CA GLN A 258 -15.30 -9.10 0.64
C GLN A 258 -15.90 -8.86 2.03
N LYS A 259 -15.80 -9.86 2.92
CA LYS A 259 -16.25 -9.75 4.31
C LYS A 259 -15.47 -8.69 5.09
N ILE A 260 -14.15 -8.59 4.88
CA ILE A 260 -13.31 -7.57 5.53
C ILE A 260 -13.62 -6.19 4.98
N ALA A 261 -13.77 -6.04 3.65
CA ALA A 261 -14.09 -4.79 2.99
C ALA A 261 -15.43 -4.21 3.49
N ALA A 262 -16.48 -5.05 3.57
CA ALA A 262 -17.81 -4.63 4.01
C ALA A 262 -17.79 -3.97 5.40
N LYS A 263 -16.96 -4.45 6.32
CA LYS A 263 -16.82 -3.89 7.67
C LYS A 263 -16.23 -2.49 7.70
N PHE A 264 -15.42 -2.10 6.70
CA PHE A 264 -14.93 -0.72 6.61
C PHE A 264 -16.02 0.25 6.17
N SER A 265 -17.09 -0.25 5.55
CA SER A 265 -18.25 0.54 5.10
C SER A 265 -19.35 0.66 6.16
N GLU A 266 -19.24 -0.04 7.29
CA GLU A 266 -20.17 0.03 8.44
C GLU A 266 -19.87 1.20 9.40
N HIS A 267 -18.88 2.05 9.08
CA HIS A 267 -18.36 3.11 9.94
C HIS A 267 -18.26 4.44 9.21
#